data_AF-A0A1S2KAZ9-F1
#
_entry.id   AF-A0A1S2KAZ9-F1
#
_cell.length_a   1.000
_cell.length_b   1.000
_cell.length_c   1.000
_cell.angle_alpha   90.00
_cell.angle_beta   90.00
_cell.angle_gamma   90.00
#
_symmetry.space_group_name_H-M   'P 1'
#
loop_
_entity.id
_entity.type
_entity.pdbx_description
1 polymer ?
#
loop_
_entity_poly.entity_id
_entity_poly.type
_entity_poly.pdbx_seq_one_letter_code
_entity_poly.pdbx_strand_id
1 'polypeptide(L)' 'MGLFSRKQKTATTASTSEAVTISGTDLDHAARELNRGNQKPADDLLDRVGNDTVLRRCIAMRILGASIDQQ' A
#
# COMPACT_ATOMS: atom_id res chain seq x y z
N MET A 1 -51.61 -4.33 12.22
CA MET A 1 -50.62 -3.99 11.18
C MET A 1 -49.28 -3.77 11.88
N GLY A 2 -48.46 -4.82 11.97
CA GLY A 2 -47.28 -4.87 12.83
C GLY A 2 -46.06 -4.23 12.20
N LEU A 3 -45.31 -3.48 13.01
CA LEU A 3 -44.15 -2.68 12.64
C LEU A 3 -42.98 -3.57 12.19
N PHE A 4 -42.36 -3.17 11.08
CA PHE A 4 -41.25 -3.84 10.42
C PHE A 4 -40.05 -4.03 11.35
N SER A 5 -39.78 -5.27 11.77
CA SER A 5 -38.49 -5.63 12.35
C SER A 5 -37.44 -5.65 11.26
N ARG A 6 -36.82 -4.50 10.98
CA ARG A 6 -35.55 -4.45 10.24
C ARG A 6 -34.49 -5.11 11.11
N LYS A 7 -34.28 -6.41 10.93
CA LYS A 7 -33.06 -7.06 11.38
C LYS A 7 -31.91 -6.49 10.56
N GLN A 8 -31.13 -5.63 11.20
CA GLN A 8 -29.86 -5.11 10.69
C GLN A 8 -28.92 -6.31 10.55
N LYS A 9 -28.84 -6.88 9.34
CA LYS A 9 -27.87 -7.92 9.01
C LYS A 9 -26.55 -7.18 8.78
N THR A 10 -25.79 -6.97 9.83
CA THR A 10 -24.42 -6.46 9.74
C THR A 10 -23.64 -7.43 8.88
N ALA A 11 -23.35 -7.00 7.65
CA ALA A 11 -22.43 -7.71 6.78
C ALA A 11 -21.07 -7.69 7.48
N THR A 12 -20.70 -8.84 8.05
CA THR A 12 -19.33 -9.10 8.49
C THR A 12 -18.47 -9.14 7.24
N THR A 13 -17.96 -7.99 6.81
CA THR A 13 -16.88 -7.91 5.83
C THR A 13 -15.65 -8.51 6.51
N ALA A 14 -15.41 -9.79 6.25
CA ALA A 14 -14.14 -10.42 6.50
C ALA A 14 -13.07 -9.55 5.82
N SER A 15 -12.29 -8.84 6.65
CA SER A 15 -11.11 -8.12 6.21
C SER A 15 -10.09 -9.17 5.80
N THR A 16 -10.17 -9.64 4.56
CA THR A 16 -9.06 -10.30 3.89
C THR A 16 -8.04 -9.21 3.58
N SER A 17 -7.35 -8.74 4.64
CA SER A 17 -6.06 -8.10 4.48
C SER A 17 -5.10 -9.18 4.00
N GLU A 18 -5.16 -9.50 2.70
CA GLU A 18 -4.03 -10.11 2.02
C GLU A 18 -2.87 -9.15 2.23
N ALA A 19 -1.93 -9.53 3.09
CA ALA A 19 -0.76 -8.71 3.38
C ALA A 19 -0.02 -8.50 2.05
N VAL A 20 -0.15 -7.30 1.47
CA VAL A 20 0.49 -6.93 0.21
C VAL A 20 1.98 -7.13 0.39
N THR A 21 2.49 -8.21 -0.16
CA THR A 21 3.89 -8.60 0.00
C THR A 21 4.68 -7.88 -1.08
N ILE A 22 5.43 -6.86 -0.68
CA ILE A 22 6.35 -6.16 -1.58
C ILE A 22 7.73 -6.77 -1.36
N SER A 23 8.28 -7.38 -2.41
CA SER A 23 9.62 -7.97 -2.33
C SER A 23 10.68 -6.87 -2.31
N GLY A 24 11.81 -7.12 -1.64
CA GLY A 24 13.00 -6.26 -1.74
C GLY A 24 13.47 -6.06 -3.18
N THR A 25 13.30 -7.08 -4.02
CA THR A 25 13.62 -7.02 -5.45
C THR A 25 12.72 -6.08 -6.24
N ASP A 26 11.45 -5.93 -5.84
CA ASP A 26 10.50 -5.04 -6.51
C ASP A 26 10.86 -3.58 -6.23
N LEU A 27 11.29 -3.30 -4.99
CA LEU A 27 11.81 -1.99 -4.59
C LEU A 27 13.09 -1.63 -5.34
N ASP A 28 14.02 -2.59 -5.48
CA ASP A 28 15.27 -2.39 -6.23
C ASP A 28 15.00 -2.15 -7.73
N HIS A 29 14.03 -2.87 -8.30
CA HIS A 29 13.58 -2.65 -9.68
C HIS A 29 12.99 -1.26 -9.85
N ALA A 30 12.07 -0.86 -8.97
CA ALA A 30 11.44 0.46 -9.01
C ALA A 30 12.46 1.59 -8.83
N ALA A 31 13.45 1.42 -7.93
CA ALA A 31 14.54 2.38 -7.76
C ALA A 31 15.41 2.51 -9.01
N ARG A 32 15.74 1.40 -9.69
CA ARG A 32 16.50 1.43 -10.94
C ARG A 32 15.73 2.11 -12.07
N GLU A 33 14.44 1.83 -12.20
CA GLU A 33 13.59 2.44 -13.23
C GLU A 33 13.35 3.92 -12.95
N LEU A 34 13.17 4.32 -11.69
CA LEU A 34 13.13 5.73 -11.30
C LEU A 34 14.41 6.48 -11.67
N ASN A 35 15.59 5.88 -11.45
CA ASN A 35 16.88 6.45 -11.88
C ASN A 35 17.01 6.56 -13.41
N ARG A 36 16.24 5.78 -14.18
CA ARG A 36 16.13 5.89 -15.64
C ARG A 36 15.09 6.93 -16.08
N GLY A 37 14.44 7.60 -15.14
CA GLY A 37 13.35 8.55 -15.40
C GLY A 37 11.97 7.90 -15.57
N ASN A 38 11.85 6.60 -15.33
CA ASN A 38 10.59 5.86 -15.45
C ASN A 38 9.95 5.68 -14.06
N GLN A 39 8.95 6.49 -13.74
CA GLN A 39 8.27 6.50 -12.43
C GLN A 39 7.18 5.43 -12.31
N LYS A 40 6.72 4.88 -13.44
CA LYS A 40 5.62 3.93 -13.51
C LYS A 40 5.75 2.74 -12.54
N PRO A 41 6.91 2.09 -12.39
CA PRO A 41 7.03 0.95 -11.47
C PRO A 41 6.93 1.34 -10.00
N ALA A 42 7.31 2.56 -9.65
CA ALA A 42 7.16 3.08 -8.29
C ALA A 42 5.70 3.46 -7.99
N ASP A 43 5.01 4.06 -8.97
CA ASP A 43 3.58 4.36 -8.87
C ASP A 43 2.75 3.08 -8.74
N ASP A 44 3.05 2.06 -9.55
CA ASP A 44 2.40 0.74 -9.48
C ASP A 44 2.57 0.10 -8.08
N LEU A 45 3.73 0.28 -7.43
CA LEU A 45 3.94 -0.17 -6.05
C LEU A 45 3.08 0.64 -5.07
N LEU A 46 3.06 1.97 -5.17
CA LEU A 46 2.26 2.84 -4.30
C LEU A 46 0.76 2.55 -4.42
N ASP A 47 0.28 2.22 -5.62
CA ASP A 47 -1.10 1.81 -5.87
C ASP A 47 -1.44 0.46 -5.24
N ARG A 48 -0.52 -0.53 -5.34
CA ARG A 48 -0.69 -1.84 -4.68
C ARG A 48 -0.79 -1.71 -3.17
N VAL A 49 -0.09 -0.75 -2.58
CA VAL A 49 -0.17 -0.49 -1.14
C VAL A 49 -1.42 0.32 -0.75
N GLY A 50 -2.07 0.96 -1.72
CA GLY A 50 -3.19 1.84 -1.47
C GLY A 50 -2.80 2.99 -0.53
N ASN A 51 -3.64 3.34 0.44
CA ASN A 51 -3.45 4.49 1.32
C ASN A 51 -2.64 4.20 2.60
N ASP A 52 -1.90 3.08 2.65
CA ASP A 52 -1.06 2.77 3.79
C ASP A 52 0.16 3.72 3.81
N THR A 53 0.09 4.73 4.66
CA THR A 53 1.13 5.77 4.77
C THR A 53 2.45 5.23 5.30
N VAL A 54 2.44 4.13 6.07
CA VAL A 54 3.64 3.49 6.61
C VAL A 54 4.38 2.78 5.49
N LEU A 55 3.68 1.95 4.73
CA LEU A 55 4.26 1.21 3.61
C LEU A 55 4.68 2.14 2.46
N ARG A 56 3.92 3.19 2.15
CA ARG A 56 4.34 4.26 1.22
C ARG A 56 5.66 4.90 1.66
N ARG A 57 5.81 5.21 2.95
CA ARG A 57 7.05 5.76 3.52
C ARG A 57 8.20 4.75 3.44
N CYS A 58 7.95 3.47 3.70
CA CYS A 58 8.95 2.41 3.56
C CYS A 58 9.47 2.28 2.12
N ILE A 59 8.58 2.35 1.12
CA ILE A 59 8.97 2.35 -0.30
C ILE A 59 9.85 3.56 -0.61
N ALA A 60 9.41 4.76 -0.24
CA ALA A 60 10.17 5.98 -0.49
C ALA A 60 11.56 5.96 0.14
N MET A 61 11.69 5.48 1.38
CA MET A 61 12.99 5.33 2.06
C MET A 61 13.91 4.35 1.32
N ARG A 62 13.38 3.17 0.93
CA ARG A 62 14.14 2.14 0.21
C ARG A 62 14.58 2.61 -1.17
N ILE A 63 13.73 3.35 -1.87
CA ILE A 63 13.98 3.82 -3.23
C ILE A 63 14.93 5.01 -3.25
N LEU A 64 14.68 6.02 -2.41
CA LEU A 64 15.47 7.27 -2.40
C LEU A 64 16.77 7.11 -1.61
N GLY A 65 16.97 6.00 -0.91
CA GLY A 65 18.10 5.82 0.00
C GLY A 65 18.16 6.90 1.08
N ALA A 66 17.06 7.62 1.30
CA ALA A 66 16.99 8.71 2.24
C ALA A 66 17.03 8.11 3.64
N SER A 67 18.23 8.07 4.22
CA SER A 67 18.45 7.91 5.64
C SER A 67 17.52 8.86 6.37
N ILE A 68 16.47 8.34 7.01
CA ILE A 68 15.70 9.13 7.96
C ILE A 68 16.59 9.25 9.19
N ASP A 69 17.36 10.33 9.25
CA ASP A 69 17.72 10.89 10.55
C ASP A 69 16.39 11.20 11.25
N GLN A 70 16.09 10.47 12.32
CA GLN A 70 14.97 10.80 13.20
C GLN A 70 15.31 12.14 13.86
N GLN A 71 14.76 13.25 13.36
CA GLN A 71 14.46 14.46 14.15
C GLN A 71 13.70 15.53 13.34
#